data_AF-A0A353EQQ8-F1
#
_entry.id   AF-A0A353EQQ8-F1
#
_cell.length_a   1.000
_cell.length_b   1.000
_cell.length_c   1.000
_cell.angle_alpha   90.00
_cell.angle_beta   90.00
_cell.angle_gamma   90.00
#
_symmetry.space_group_name_H-M   'P 1'
#
loop_
_entity.id
_entity.type
_entity.pdbx_description
1 polymer ?
#
loop_
_entity_poly.entity_id
_entity_poly.type
_entity_poly.pdbx_seq_one_letter_code
_entity_poly.pdbx_strand_id
1 'polypeptide(L)'
;MATTNKIENVCHAIQKTDITLEAPNGGFVNGKNIRFKDACNQLFSEASRIPLSDEFEMINPNHVKILAQFSTQTGIKIRIRRDASRFSARANPDGNKIEFAPIVDSGAKGIKRALFHEYGHIRDNVVIKKNASARFALPKEASLEQRREALFQLLILMRHELTPKEQARFDAFNTKIIGDIENLNGSNIFALFDTIDEVFRYGEEINTATFRSYAMSDHFPFYKKPTPNFVGERYDPFITPENKRIDLKLSFARARLEEAGLWEEFQAKLSTSDKYDPSSVGKEDPEVVEFLRLALRGSGKYPRAPQEWKP
;
A
#
# COMPACT_ATOMS: atom_id res chain seq x y z
N MET A 1 -25.91 -16.75 -18.05
CA MET A 1 -25.85 -17.89 -17.11
C MET A 1 -24.50 -18.00 -16.40
N ALA A 2 -23.34 -17.81 -17.06
CA ALA A 2 -22.03 -17.95 -16.40
C ALA A 2 -21.77 -16.96 -15.24
N THR A 3 -22.23 -15.71 -15.33
CA THR A 3 -22.02 -14.68 -14.29
C THR A 3 -22.86 -14.90 -13.04
N THR A 4 -24.12 -15.33 -13.19
CA THR A 4 -25.02 -15.64 -12.07
C THR A 4 -24.45 -16.75 -11.18
N ASN A 5 -23.94 -17.83 -11.79
CA ASN A 5 -23.29 -18.91 -11.05
C ASN A 5 -22.01 -18.45 -10.32
N LYS A 6 -21.26 -17.48 -10.88
CA LYS A 6 -20.07 -16.92 -10.21
C LYS A 6 -20.44 -16.13 -8.95
N ILE A 7 -21.50 -15.31 -9.02
CA ILE A 7 -21.97 -14.48 -7.89
C ILE A 7 -22.52 -15.37 -6.77
N GLU A 8 -23.34 -16.36 -7.10
CA GLU A 8 -23.89 -17.29 -6.10
C GLU A 8 -22.77 -18.06 -5.37
N ASN A 9 -21.76 -18.51 -6.10
CA ASN A 9 -20.63 -19.24 -5.54
C ASN A 9 -19.80 -18.38 -4.57
N VAL A 10 -19.48 -17.13 -4.93
CA VAL A 10 -18.74 -16.24 -4.01
C VAL A 10 -19.58 -15.89 -2.79
N CYS A 11 -20.88 -15.61 -2.95
CA CYS A 11 -21.77 -15.30 -1.84
C CYS A 11 -21.90 -16.47 -0.86
N HIS A 12 -22.08 -17.69 -1.37
CA HIS A 12 -22.12 -18.88 -0.54
C HIS A 12 -20.77 -19.15 0.16
N ALA A 13 -19.64 -18.88 -0.49
CA ALA A 13 -18.34 -18.97 0.14
C ALA A 13 -18.21 -17.96 1.30
N ILE A 14 -18.59 -16.70 1.10
CA ILE A 14 -18.51 -15.65 2.13
C ILE A 14 -19.44 -15.96 3.30
N GLN A 15 -20.63 -16.50 3.02
CA GLN A 15 -21.62 -16.85 4.04
C GLN A 15 -21.09 -17.81 5.12
N LYS A 16 -20.11 -18.64 4.76
CA LYS A 16 -19.47 -19.63 5.63
C LYS A 16 -18.28 -19.08 6.43
N THR A 17 -18.06 -17.77 6.39
CA THR A 17 -16.91 -17.09 7.02
C THR A 17 -17.38 -15.92 7.90
N ASP A 18 -16.45 -15.33 8.63
CA ASP A 18 -16.70 -14.10 9.41
C ASP A 18 -16.50 -12.81 8.59
N ILE A 19 -16.28 -12.92 7.28
CA ILE A 19 -16.15 -11.76 6.38
C ILE A 19 -17.49 -11.01 6.32
N THR A 20 -17.44 -9.69 6.47
CA THR A 20 -18.64 -8.82 6.38
C THR A 20 -18.70 -8.06 5.06
N LEU A 21 -19.90 -7.76 4.58
CA LEU A 21 -20.18 -7.03 3.34
C LEU A 21 -20.84 -5.69 3.63
N GLU A 22 -20.50 -4.65 2.89
CA GLU A 22 -21.22 -3.39 2.93
C GLU A 22 -22.59 -3.52 2.24
N ALA A 23 -23.64 -3.32 3.03
CA ALA A 23 -25.02 -3.28 2.59
C ALA A 23 -25.36 -1.93 1.93
N PRO A 24 -26.47 -1.82 1.17
CA PRO A 24 -26.83 -0.61 0.42
C PRO A 24 -27.01 0.64 1.28
N ASN A 25 -27.27 0.45 2.58
CA ASN A 25 -27.46 1.52 3.56
C ASN A 25 -26.16 1.93 4.28
N GLY A 26 -24.99 1.48 3.82
CA GLY A 26 -23.68 1.78 4.40
C GLY A 26 -23.32 0.96 5.66
N GLY A 27 -24.22 0.08 6.13
CA GLY A 27 -23.94 -0.84 7.22
C GLY A 27 -23.15 -2.08 6.76
N PHE A 28 -22.53 -2.81 7.68
CA PHE A 28 -21.85 -4.07 7.37
C PHE A 28 -22.65 -5.29 7.87
N VAL A 29 -22.84 -6.30 7.02
CA VAL A 29 -23.59 -7.53 7.31
C VAL A 29 -22.69 -8.77 7.19
N ASN A 30 -22.88 -9.75 8.07
CA ASN A 30 -22.20 -11.05 8.01
C ASN A 30 -23.10 -12.13 7.40
N GLY A 31 -22.55 -13.33 7.16
CA GLY A 31 -23.28 -14.47 6.57
C GLY A 31 -24.52 -14.95 7.33
N LYS A 32 -24.67 -14.57 8.60
CA LYS A 32 -25.83 -14.94 9.45
C LYS A 32 -26.98 -13.93 9.37
N ASN A 33 -26.76 -12.77 8.74
CA ASN A 33 -27.77 -11.72 8.62
C ASN A 33 -28.79 -12.05 7.51
N ILE A 34 -30.08 -11.82 7.75
CA ILE A 34 -31.14 -12.05 6.76
C ILE A 34 -30.95 -11.24 5.46
N ARG A 35 -30.32 -10.07 5.54
CA ARG A 35 -30.02 -9.20 4.40
C ARG A 35 -28.73 -9.56 3.67
N PHE A 36 -28.01 -10.59 4.11
CA PHE A 36 -26.71 -10.97 3.55
C PHE A 36 -26.82 -11.31 2.06
N LYS A 37 -27.80 -12.17 1.70
CA LYS A 37 -27.98 -12.63 0.32
C LYS A 37 -28.18 -11.46 -0.65
N ASP A 38 -29.05 -10.52 -0.28
CA ASP A 38 -29.36 -9.35 -1.10
C ASP A 38 -28.16 -8.41 -1.20
N ALA A 39 -27.50 -8.12 -0.07
CA ALA A 39 -26.31 -7.27 -0.03
C ALA A 39 -25.17 -7.86 -0.90
N CYS A 40 -24.94 -9.17 -0.80
CA CYS A 40 -23.91 -9.86 -1.57
C CYS A 40 -24.22 -9.87 -3.06
N ASN A 41 -25.43 -10.28 -3.45
CA ASN A 41 -25.85 -10.33 -4.84
C ASN A 41 -25.75 -8.96 -5.49
N GLN A 42 -26.18 -7.90 -4.80
CA GLN A 42 -26.09 -6.55 -5.34
C GLN A 42 -24.63 -6.10 -5.50
N LEU A 43 -23.81 -6.24 -4.45
CA LEU A 43 -22.42 -5.80 -4.45
C LEU A 43 -21.61 -6.47 -5.57
N PHE A 44 -21.76 -7.78 -5.77
CA PHE A 44 -21.06 -8.49 -6.83
C PHE A 44 -21.72 -8.35 -8.21
N SER A 45 -23.02 -8.08 -8.30
CA SER A 45 -23.66 -7.69 -9.57
C SER A 45 -23.14 -6.35 -10.06
N GLU A 46 -22.97 -5.37 -9.16
CA GLU A 46 -22.38 -4.06 -9.47
C GLU A 46 -20.94 -4.21 -9.96
N ALA A 47 -20.11 -4.99 -9.25
CA ALA A 47 -18.74 -5.28 -9.67
C ALA A 47 -18.65 -5.98 -11.03
N SER A 48 -19.57 -6.91 -11.32
CA SER A 48 -19.58 -7.67 -12.58
C SER A 48 -19.84 -6.84 -13.84
N ARG A 49 -20.35 -5.61 -13.67
CA ARG A 49 -20.60 -4.67 -14.79
C ARG A 49 -19.36 -3.90 -15.21
N ILE A 50 -18.27 -4.01 -14.46
CA ILE A 50 -17.06 -3.25 -14.71
C ILE A 50 -16.17 -4.05 -15.66
N PRO A 51 -15.76 -3.46 -16.81
CA PRO A 51 -14.80 -4.10 -17.68
C PRO A 51 -13.47 -4.27 -16.95
N LEU A 52 -13.02 -5.52 -16.81
CA LEU A 52 -11.75 -5.86 -16.15
C LEU A 52 -10.70 -6.16 -17.22
N SER A 53 -9.46 -5.72 -16.98
CA SER A 53 -8.28 -6.22 -17.70
C SER A 53 -7.83 -7.55 -17.10
N ASP A 54 -6.90 -8.25 -17.75
CA ASP A 54 -6.33 -9.52 -17.26
C ASP A 54 -5.60 -9.39 -15.90
N GLU A 55 -5.25 -8.17 -15.50
CA GLU A 55 -4.60 -7.88 -14.21
C GLU A 55 -5.59 -7.86 -13.04
N PHE A 56 -6.90 -7.81 -13.29
CA PHE A 56 -7.93 -7.71 -12.24
C PHE A 56 -9.03 -8.75 -12.40
N GLU A 57 -9.56 -9.23 -11.29
CA GLU A 57 -10.74 -10.10 -11.28
C GLU A 57 -11.68 -9.78 -10.12
N MET A 58 -12.94 -10.19 -10.25
CA MET A 58 -13.88 -10.15 -9.14
C MET A 58 -13.48 -11.18 -8.07
N ILE A 59 -13.65 -10.86 -6.79
CA ILE A 59 -13.45 -11.81 -5.70
C ILE A 59 -14.25 -13.09 -6.01
N ASN A 60 -13.57 -14.22 -5.93
CA ASN A 60 -14.09 -15.56 -6.21
C ASN A 60 -13.96 -16.45 -4.96
N PRO A 61 -14.50 -17.68 -4.94
CA PRO A 61 -14.43 -18.55 -3.76
C PRO A 61 -13.01 -18.84 -3.24
N ASN A 62 -12.00 -18.91 -4.12
CA ASN A 62 -10.61 -19.11 -3.69
C ASN A 62 -10.08 -17.88 -2.95
N HIS A 63 -10.45 -16.68 -3.41
CA HIS A 63 -10.11 -15.42 -2.74
C HIS A 63 -10.73 -15.34 -1.35
N VAL A 64 -12.00 -15.71 -1.22
CA VAL A 64 -12.70 -15.79 0.07
C VAL A 64 -11.96 -16.71 1.04
N LYS A 65 -11.49 -17.86 0.58
CA LYS A 65 -10.69 -18.78 1.41
C LYS A 65 -9.42 -18.11 1.93
N ILE A 66 -8.68 -17.40 1.07
CA ILE A 66 -7.45 -16.68 1.46
C ILE A 66 -7.77 -15.59 2.50
N LEU A 67 -8.78 -14.76 2.23
CA LEU A 67 -9.21 -13.69 3.13
C LEU A 67 -9.64 -14.24 4.51
N ALA A 68 -10.41 -15.32 4.53
CA ALA A 68 -10.89 -15.94 5.76
C ALA A 68 -9.77 -16.61 6.56
N GLN A 69 -8.84 -17.31 5.88
CA GLN A 69 -7.66 -17.89 6.52
C GLN A 69 -6.80 -16.80 7.17
N PHE A 70 -6.53 -15.72 6.44
CA PHE A 70 -5.78 -14.58 6.95
C PHE A 70 -6.46 -13.96 8.18
N SER A 71 -7.78 -13.73 8.11
CA SER A 71 -8.57 -13.19 9.22
C SER A 71 -8.46 -14.07 10.47
N THR A 72 -8.55 -15.38 10.30
CA THR A 72 -8.46 -16.37 11.39
C THR A 72 -7.08 -16.38 12.05
N GLN A 73 -6.02 -16.33 11.26
CA GLN A 73 -4.65 -16.43 11.77
C GLN A 73 -4.15 -15.13 12.42
N THR A 74 -4.59 -13.99 11.91
CA THR A 74 -4.11 -12.68 12.39
C THR A 74 -5.05 -12.00 13.38
N GLY A 75 -6.31 -12.47 13.47
CA GLY A 75 -7.37 -11.81 14.22
C GLY A 75 -7.87 -10.51 13.58
N ILE A 76 -7.37 -10.14 12.39
CA ILE A 76 -7.81 -8.96 11.64
C ILE A 76 -9.15 -9.22 10.98
N LYS A 77 -10.12 -8.33 11.18
CA LYS A 77 -11.44 -8.46 10.52
C LYS A 77 -11.34 -8.07 9.06
N ILE A 78 -11.87 -8.89 8.17
CA ILE A 78 -11.96 -8.56 6.74
C ILE A 78 -13.37 -8.07 6.40
N ARG A 79 -13.45 -6.96 5.67
CA ARG A 79 -14.71 -6.44 5.12
C ARG A 79 -14.60 -6.27 3.61
N ILE A 80 -15.71 -6.42 2.92
CA ILE A 80 -15.80 -6.06 1.50
C ILE A 80 -16.72 -4.84 1.41
N ARG A 81 -16.16 -3.72 0.97
CA ARG A 81 -16.83 -2.44 0.83
C ARG A 81 -17.41 -2.30 -0.58
N ARG A 82 -18.48 -1.51 -0.69
CA ARG A 82 -19.09 -1.14 -1.97
C ARG A 82 -18.26 -0.03 -2.61
N ASP A 83 -17.11 -0.42 -3.16
CA ASP A 83 -16.33 0.42 -4.06
C ASP A 83 -16.00 -0.41 -5.30
N ALA A 84 -16.93 -0.45 -6.23
CA ALA A 84 -16.75 -1.22 -7.45
C ALA A 84 -15.73 -0.54 -8.39
N SER A 85 -15.51 0.78 -8.29
CA SER A 85 -14.82 1.54 -9.33
C SER A 85 -13.32 1.26 -9.46
N ARG A 86 -12.67 0.74 -8.41
CA ARG A 86 -11.22 0.52 -8.36
C ARG A 86 -10.85 -0.66 -7.47
N PHE A 87 -9.77 -1.36 -7.82
CA PHE A 87 -9.07 -2.19 -6.85
C PHE A 87 -8.61 -1.31 -5.69
N SER A 88 -9.02 -1.68 -4.47
CA SER A 88 -8.47 -1.08 -3.26
C SER A 88 -8.59 -2.07 -2.12
N ALA A 89 -7.46 -2.30 -1.44
CA ALA A 89 -7.47 -2.73 -0.06
C ALA A 89 -7.18 -1.48 0.79
N ARG A 90 -7.70 -1.45 2.02
CA ARG A 90 -7.34 -0.40 2.97
C ARG A 90 -7.32 -0.92 4.40
N ALA A 91 -6.28 -0.57 5.13
CA ALA A 91 -6.20 -0.73 6.56
C ALA A 91 -7.13 0.27 7.26
N ASN A 92 -7.82 -0.19 8.29
CA ASN A 92 -8.38 0.68 9.32
C ASN A 92 -7.79 0.22 10.66
N PRO A 93 -6.70 0.86 11.10
CA PRO A 93 -5.96 0.39 12.27
C PRO A 93 -6.76 0.49 13.58
N ASP A 94 -7.64 1.48 13.73
CA ASP A 94 -8.45 1.63 14.95
C ASP A 94 -9.54 0.55 15.07
N GLY A 95 -10.04 0.07 13.93
CA GLY A 95 -10.99 -1.03 13.87
C GLY A 95 -10.35 -2.42 13.78
N ASN A 96 -9.02 -2.51 13.77
CA ASN A 96 -8.24 -3.72 13.53
C ASN A 96 -8.79 -4.55 12.34
N LYS A 97 -9.00 -3.89 11.21
CA LYS A 97 -9.69 -4.46 10.05
C LYS A 97 -9.06 -4.02 8.73
N ILE A 98 -9.22 -4.85 7.71
CA ILE A 98 -8.87 -4.53 6.32
C ILE A 98 -10.14 -4.57 5.47
N GLU A 99 -10.32 -3.55 4.64
CA GLU A 99 -11.49 -3.42 3.79
C GLU A 99 -11.10 -3.53 2.31
N PHE A 100 -11.74 -4.44 1.59
CA PHE A 100 -11.48 -4.72 0.18
C PHE A 100 -12.62 -4.22 -0.71
N ALA A 101 -12.29 -3.70 -1.89
CA ALA A 101 -13.22 -3.64 -3.01
C ALA A 101 -13.58 -5.05 -3.49
N PRO A 102 -14.73 -5.24 -4.18
CA PRO A 102 -15.10 -6.52 -4.78
C PRO A 102 -14.23 -6.95 -5.96
N ILE A 103 -13.41 -6.04 -6.49
CA ILE A 103 -12.44 -6.28 -7.57
C ILE A 103 -11.04 -6.24 -6.96
N VAL A 104 -10.22 -7.22 -7.31
CA VAL A 104 -8.90 -7.49 -6.76
C VAL A 104 -7.89 -7.78 -7.85
N ASP A 105 -6.59 -7.63 -7.55
CA ASP A 105 -5.52 -8.16 -8.41
C ASP A 105 -5.78 -9.64 -8.72
N SER A 106 -5.55 -10.03 -9.98
CA SER A 106 -5.79 -11.39 -10.42
C SER A 106 -4.88 -12.40 -9.72
N GLY A 107 -5.49 -13.50 -9.27
CA GLY A 107 -4.81 -14.61 -8.63
C GLY A 107 -4.49 -14.43 -7.14
N ALA A 108 -4.18 -15.56 -6.51
CA ALA A 108 -3.94 -15.66 -5.07
C ALA A 108 -2.76 -14.80 -4.56
N LYS A 109 -1.75 -14.54 -5.41
CA LYS A 109 -0.57 -13.76 -5.03
C LYS A 109 -0.90 -12.29 -4.80
N GLY A 110 -1.75 -11.69 -5.64
CA GLY A 110 -2.16 -10.29 -5.53
C GLY A 110 -2.87 -10.00 -4.21
N ILE A 111 -3.87 -10.83 -3.86
CA ILE A 111 -4.62 -10.67 -2.60
C ILE A 111 -3.74 -10.86 -1.37
N LYS A 112 -2.88 -11.88 -1.36
CA LYS A 112 -1.96 -12.11 -0.23
C LYS A 112 -1.08 -10.89 -0.02
N ARG A 113 -0.50 -10.36 -1.10
CA ARG A 113 0.32 -9.15 -1.05
C ARG A 113 -0.48 -7.97 -0.50
N ALA A 114 -1.69 -7.73 -0.99
CA ALA A 114 -2.55 -6.65 -0.49
C ALA A 114 -2.87 -6.81 0.99
N LEU A 115 -3.23 -8.01 1.45
CA LEU A 115 -3.46 -8.30 2.87
C LEU A 115 -2.24 -7.99 3.73
N PHE A 116 -1.06 -8.44 3.31
CA PHE A 116 0.18 -8.17 4.02
C PHE A 116 0.54 -6.70 4.02
N HIS A 117 0.33 -6.02 2.89
CA HIS A 117 0.55 -4.59 2.75
C HIS A 117 -0.28 -3.83 3.81
N GLU A 118 -1.60 -4.02 3.80
CA GLU A 118 -2.51 -3.36 4.74
C GLU A 118 -2.30 -3.82 6.19
N TYR A 119 -2.01 -5.09 6.43
CA TYR A 119 -1.70 -5.57 7.77
C TYR A 119 -0.45 -4.93 8.35
N GLY A 120 0.57 -4.70 7.52
CA GLY A 120 1.74 -3.96 7.96
C GLY A 120 1.39 -2.53 8.34
N HIS A 121 0.50 -1.83 7.63
CA HIS A 121 0.01 -0.51 8.06
C HIS A 121 -0.64 -0.55 9.45
N ILE A 122 -1.43 -1.59 9.75
CA ILE A 122 -2.03 -1.77 11.09
C ILE A 122 -0.95 -1.97 12.16
N ARG A 123 0.03 -2.82 11.89
CA ARG A 123 1.12 -3.15 12.82
C ARG A 123 2.07 -1.97 13.04
N ASP A 124 2.36 -1.22 11.99
CA ASP A 124 3.27 -0.09 12.02
C ASP A 124 2.68 1.05 12.84
N ASN A 125 1.36 1.23 12.81
CA ASN A 125 0.68 2.11 13.75
C ASN A 125 0.89 1.72 15.22
N VAL A 126 0.98 0.42 15.56
CA VAL A 126 1.29 0.00 16.93
C VAL A 126 2.69 0.45 17.34
N VAL A 127 3.67 0.31 16.43
CA VAL A 127 5.05 0.79 16.64
C VAL A 127 5.06 2.31 16.84
N ILE A 128 4.38 3.05 15.98
CA ILE A 128 4.32 4.51 16.05
C ILE A 128 3.64 4.95 17.36
N LYS A 129 2.49 4.37 17.72
CA LYS A 129 1.77 4.64 18.99
C LYS A 129 2.65 4.43 20.21
N LYS A 130 3.48 3.38 20.21
CA LYS A 130 4.38 3.05 21.33
C LYS A 130 5.54 4.04 21.47
N ASN A 131 6.11 4.52 20.36
CA ASN A 131 7.36 5.28 20.36
C ASN A 131 7.16 6.80 20.28
N ALA A 132 6.12 7.25 19.57
CA ALA A 132 5.85 8.68 19.36
C ALA A 132 4.81 9.27 20.35
N SER A 133 4.27 8.46 21.27
CA SER A 133 3.11 8.82 22.12
C SER A 133 1.89 9.34 21.34
N ALA A 134 1.82 9.03 20.04
CA ALA A 134 0.88 9.65 19.12
C ALA A 134 -0.06 8.61 18.49
N ARG A 135 -1.35 8.96 18.38
CA ARG A 135 -2.38 8.07 17.80
C ARG A 135 -2.35 8.17 16.27
N PHE A 136 -1.60 7.31 15.57
CA PHE A 136 -1.54 7.40 14.09
C PHE A 136 -2.22 6.26 13.35
N ALA A 137 -3.55 6.20 13.51
CA ALA A 137 -4.40 5.80 12.40
C ALA A 137 -4.97 7.09 11.81
N LEU A 138 -4.26 7.75 10.90
CA LEU A 138 -4.89 8.89 10.24
C LEU A 138 -6.02 8.34 9.36
N PRO A 139 -7.30 8.71 9.60
CA PRO A 139 -8.35 8.40 8.65
C PRO A 139 -8.00 9.05 7.31
N LYS A 140 -8.60 8.57 6.22
CA LYS A 140 -8.36 9.16 4.89
C LYS A 140 -8.69 10.66 4.88
N GLU A 141 -9.65 11.05 5.71
CA GLU A 141 -10.14 12.40 5.97
C GLU A 141 -9.33 13.16 7.05
N ALA A 142 -8.14 12.67 7.42
CA ALA A 142 -7.27 13.37 8.36
C ALA A 142 -6.97 14.79 7.88
N SER A 143 -7.03 15.73 8.81
CA SER A 143 -6.75 17.14 8.53
C SER A 143 -5.29 17.34 8.11
N LEU A 144 -5.03 18.47 7.47
CA LEU A 144 -3.66 18.87 7.09
C LEU A 144 -2.71 18.84 8.30
N GLU A 145 -3.15 19.38 9.44
CA GLU A 145 -2.33 19.44 10.65
C GLU A 145 -2.07 18.05 11.25
N GLN A 146 -3.05 17.16 11.23
CA GLN A 146 -2.85 15.77 11.65
C GLN A 146 -1.79 15.07 10.79
N ARG A 147 -1.81 15.29 9.47
CA ARG A 147 -0.79 14.74 8.55
C ARG A 147 0.58 15.35 8.75
N ARG A 148 0.65 16.66 9.03
CA ARG A 148 1.91 17.35 9.36
C ARG A 148 2.55 16.79 10.63
N GLU A 149 1.76 16.63 11.68
CA GLU A 149 2.22 16.05 12.95
C GLU A 149 2.70 14.61 12.76
N ALA A 150 1.94 13.80 12.01
CA ALA A 150 2.31 12.41 11.71
C ALA A 150 3.62 12.32 10.94
N LEU A 151 3.78 13.14 9.91
CA LEU A 151 5.00 13.22 9.11
C LEU A 151 6.21 13.56 9.99
N PHE A 152 6.09 14.54 10.87
CA PHE A 152 7.16 14.91 11.79
C PHE A 152 7.58 13.75 12.70
N GLN A 153 6.61 13.04 13.28
CA GLN A 153 6.88 11.89 14.14
C GLN A 153 7.52 10.72 13.38
N LEU A 154 7.06 10.44 12.16
CA LEU A 154 7.66 9.39 11.31
C LEU A 154 9.13 9.70 10.99
N LEU A 155 9.46 10.94 10.63
CA LEU A 155 10.82 11.35 10.33
C LEU A 155 11.74 11.23 11.58
N ILE A 156 11.24 11.58 12.76
CA ILE A 156 11.96 11.37 14.03
C ILE A 156 12.23 9.88 14.25
N LEU A 157 11.22 9.03 14.09
CA LEU A 157 11.37 7.59 14.27
C LEU A 157 12.40 7.01 13.29
N MET A 158 12.33 7.36 12.01
CA MET A 158 13.30 6.90 11.03
C MET A 158 14.73 7.33 11.39
N ARG A 159 14.91 8.59 11.79
CA ARG A 159 16.21 9.12 12.20
C ARG A 159 16.77 8.42 13.44
N HIS A 160 15.93 8.15 14.44
CA HIS A 160 16.36 7.61 15.74
C HIS A 160 17.19 6.32 15.62
N GLU A 161 16.81 5.46 14.67
CA GLU A 161 17.42 4.15 14.45
C GLU A 161 18.67 4.16 13.56
N LEU A 162 19.06 5.34 13.05
CA LEU A 162 20.27 5.51 12.24
C LEU A 162 21.51 5.71 13.10
N THR A 163 22.68 5.36 12.58
CA THR A 163 23.96 5.70 13.24
C THR A 163 24.17 7.23 13.29
N PRO A 164 25.00 7.78 14.20
CA PRO A 164 25.19 9.24 14.29
C PRO A 164 25.65 9.89 12.97
N LYS A 165 26.48 9.19 12.19
CA LYS A 165 26.91 9.65 10.86
C LYS A 165 25.75 9.70 9.87
N GLU A 166 24.88 8.69 9.90
CA GLU A 166 23.69 8.63 9.05
C GLU A 166 22.63 9.63 9.48
N GLN A 167 22.44 9.86 10.78
CA GLN A 167 21.56 10.91 11.30
C GLN A 167 21.97 12.29 10.79
N ALA A 168 23.27 12.62 10.83
CA ALA A 168 23.76 13.89 10.29
C ALA A 168 23.48 14.03 8.78
N ARG A 169 23.63 12.94 8.01
CA ARG A 169 23.28 12.92 6.58
C ARG A 169 21.78 13.06 6.36
N PHE A 170 20.97 12.37 7.17
CA PHE A 170 19.51 12.45 7.14
C PHE A 170 19.04 13.88 7.40
N ASP A 171 19.60 14.56 8.42
CA ASP A 171 19.25 15.94 8.76
C ASP A 171 19.62 16.92 7.64
N ALA A 172 20.80 16.75 7.05
CA ALA A 172 21.24 17.55 5.90
C ALA A 172 20.30 17.37 4.69
N PHE A 173 19.94 16.13 4.36
CA PHE A 173 19.01 15.84 3.27
C PHE A 173 17.60 16.33 3.56
N ASN A 174 17.10 16.13 4.78
CA ASN A 174 15.79 16.62 5.21
C ASN A 174 15.70 18.14 5.03
N THR A 175 16.72 18.87 5.50
CA THR A 175 16.80 20.33 5.33
C THR A 175 16.81 20.75 3.86
N LYS A 176 17.54 20.03 3.01
CA LYS A 176 17.69 20.37 1.59
C LYS A 176 16.46 20.01 0.74
N ILE A 177 15.92 18.82 0.93
CA ILE A 177 14.84 18.27 0.09
C ILE A 177 13.48 18.75 0.60
N ILE A 178 13.23 18.58 1.91
CA ILE A 178 11.93 18.85 2.52
C ILE A 178 11.86 20.32 2.97
N GLY A 179 12.94 20.82 3.56
CA GLY A 179 12.97 22.17 4.13
C GLY A 179 12.17 22.25 5.43
N ASP A 180 11.58 23.41 5.67
CA ASP A 180 10.76 23.64 6.86
C ASP A 180 9.35 23.05 6.67
N ILE A 181 9.09 21.94 7.37
CA ILE A 181 7.82 21.22 7.33
C ILE A 181 6.65 22.10 7.76
N GLU A 182 6.84 23.06 8.67
CA GLU A 182 5.76 23.96 9.13
C GLU A 182 5.28 24.89 8.02
N ASN A 183 6.16 25.20 7.06
CA ASN A 183 5.90 26.11 5.96
C ASN A 183 5.50 25.41 4.64
N LEU A 184 5.43 24.07 4.62
CA LEU A 184 4.95 23.34 3.45
C LEU A 184 3.45 23.59 3.22
N ASN A 185 3.10 23.78 1.95
CA ASN A 185 1.69 23.86 1.52
C ASN A 185 1.00 22.49 1.64
N GLY A 186 -0.34 22.51 1.55
CA GLY A 186 -1.15 21.30 1.66
C GLY A 186 -0.71 20.17 0.74
N SER A 187 -0.61 20.43 -0.57
CA SER A 187 -0.25 19.41 -1.57
C SER A 187 1.10 18.74 -1.28
N ASN A 188 2.11 19.52 -0.86
CA ASN A 188 3.41 18.99 -0.48
C ASN A 188 3.33 18.11 0.77
N ILE A 189 2.54 18.50 1.78
CA ILE A 189 2.32 17.67 2.98
C ILE A 189 1.64 16.36 2.62
N PHE A 190 0.61 16.37 1.76
CA PHE A 190 -0.06 15.14 1.32
C PHE A 190 0.91 14.21 0.58
N ALA A 191 1.63 14.72 -0.42
CA ALA A 191 2.57 13.93 -1.20
C ALA A 191 3.70 13.33 -0.35
N LEU A 192 4.25 14.14 0.57
CA LEU A 192 5.35 13.72 1.43
C LEU A 192 4.89 12.75 2.51
N PHE A 193 3.77 13.00 3.17
CA PHE A 193 3.20 12.08 4.16
C PHE A 193 2.89 10.72 3.52
N ASP A 194 2.16 10.69 2.40
CA ASP A 194 1.80 9.44 1.73
C ASP A 194 3.06 8.65 1.29
N THR A 195 4.16 9.34 0.96
CA THR A 195 5.44 8.67 0.64
C THR A 195 6.15 8.17 1.90
N ILE A 196 6.26 8.98 2.95
CA ILE A 196 7.00 8.65 4.17
C ILE A 196 6.29 7.55 4.97
N ASP A 197 4.96 7.52 4.97
CA ASP A 197 4.17 6.42 5.56
C ASP A 197 4.50 5.09 4.87
N GLU A 198 4.54 5.09 3.53
CA GLU A 198 4.95 3.94 2.72
C GLU A 198 6.43 3.56 2.93
N VAL A 199 7.33 4.52 3.07
CA VAL A 199 8.74 4.29 3.41
C VAL A 199 8.85 3.61 4.77
N PHE A 200 8.07 4.06 5.74
CA PHE A 200 8.01 3.40 7.03
C PHE A 200 7.56 1.95 6.81
N ARG A 201 6.47 1.74 6.07
CA ARG A 201 5.93 0.40 5.78
C ARG A 201 6.90 -0.55 5.12
N TYR A 202 7.68 -0.11 4.14
CA TYR A 202 8.56 -1.00 3.37
C TYR A 202 9.93 -1.25 4.01
N GLY A 203 10.34 -0.53 5.05
CA GLY A 203 11.67 -0.69 5.67
C GLY A 203 12.03 -2.13 6.06
N GLU A 204 11.05 -2.89 6.55
CA GLU A 204 11.21 -4.32 6.85
C GLU A 204 11.11 -5.19 5.58
N GLU A 205 10.16 -4.87 4.71
CA GLU A 205 9.79 -5.72 3.57
C GLU A 205 10.89 -5.79 2.51
N ILE A 206 11.69 -4.72 2.35
CA ILE A 206 12.75 -4.65 1.33
C ILE A 206 13.81 -5.75 1.46
N ASN A 207 13.99 -6.31 2.67
CA ASN A 207 14.97 -7.37 2.92
C ASN A 207 14.36 -8.79 2.84
N THR A 208 13.10 -8.92 2.43
CA THR A 208 12.41 -10.21 2.35
C THR A 208 12.49 -10.82 0.96
N ALA A 209 12.49 -12.16 0.87
CA ALA A 209 12.42 -12.88 -0.41
C ALA A 209 11.16 -12.52 -1.23
N THR A 210 10.08 -12.16 -0.54
CA THR A 210 8.81 -11.71 -1.15
C THR A 210 8.99 -10.43 -1.95
N PHE A 211 9.77 -9.46 -1.46
CA PHE A 211 10.01 -8.22 -2.18
C PHE A 211 10.75 -8.46 -3.50
N ARG A 212 11.79 -9.29 -3.50
CA ARG A 212 12.50 -9.67 -4.74
C ARG A 212 11.56 -10.26 -5.77
N SER A 213 10.74 -11.25 -5.39
CA SER A 213 9.78 -11.86 -6.31
C SER A 213 8.76 -10.84 -6.84
N TYR A 214 8.38 -9.86 -6.04
CA TYR A 214 7.44 -8.81 -6.46
C TYR A 214 8.10 -7.81 -7.42
N ALA A 215 9.26 -7.26 -7.05
CA ALA A 215 10.03 -6.31 -7.84
C ALA A 215 10.38 -6.86 -9.24
N MET A 216 10.69 -8.16 -9.32
CA MET A 216 10.99 -8.83 -10.59
C MET A 216 9.76 -9.32 -11.35
N SER A 217 8.55 -9.20 -10.79
CA SER A 217 7.31 -9.56 -11.48
C SER A 217 6.80 -8.43 -12.39
N ASP A 218 5.84 -8.74 -13.25
CA ASP A 218 5.17 -7.74 -14.09
C ASP A 218 4.11 -6.94 -13.31
N HIS A 219 3.91 -7.23 -12.02
CA HIS A 219 3.03 -6.44 -11.14
C HIS A 219 3.75 -5.26 -10.48
N PHE A 220 5.06 -5.09 -10.68
CA PHE A 220 5.77 -3.90 -10.22
C PHE A 220 5.40 -2.72 -11.14
N PRO A 221 4.61 -1.73 -10.65
CA PRO A 221 3.95 -0.75 -11.51
C PRO A 221 4.85 0.40 -11.94
N PHE A 222 5.93 0.64 -11.21
CA PHE A 222 6.86 1.73 -11.48
C PHE A 222 7.62 1.46 -12.77
N TYR A 223 7.93 2.51 -13.53
CA TYR A 223 8.64 2.43 -14.82
C TYR A 223 7.89 1.71 -15.95
N LYS A 224 6.64 1.27 -15.74
CA LYS A 224 5.82 0.68 -16.82
C LYS A 224 5.52 1.74 -17.88
N LYS A 225 5.43 1.31 -19.14
CA LYS A 225 4.91 2.15 -20.22
C LYS A 225 3.46 2.55 -19.89
N PRO A 226 3.05 3.79 -20.20
CA PRO A 226 1.65 4.18 -20.09
C PRO A 226 0.78 3.24 -20.94
N THR A 227 -0.32 2.74 -20.38
CA THR A 227 -1.34 2.03 -21.17
C THR A 227 -2.69 2.76 -21.04
N PRO A 228 -3.64 2.57 -21.98
CA PRO A 228 -4.95 3.22 -21.93
C PRO A 228 -5.72 2.99 -20.62
N ASN A 229 -5.47 1.86 -19.94
CA ASN A 229 -6.13 1.47 -18.69
C ASN A 229 -5.24 1.62 -17.45
N PHE A 230 -3.97 2.00 -17.66
CA PHE A 230 -2.99 2.21 -16.59
C PHE A 230 -2.17 3.45 -16.91
N VAL A 231 -2.72 4.60 -16.54
CA VAL A 231 -1.89 5.75 -16.21
C VAL A 231 -1.44 5.46 -14.80
N GLY A 232 -0.21 4.94 -14.62
CA GLY A 232 0.34 4.72 -13.28
C GLY A 232 0.06 5.96 -12.43
N GLU A 233 -0.28 5.79 -11.15
CA GLU A 233 -0.71 6.91 -10.30
C GLU A 233 0.35 8.01 -10.27
N ARG A 234 0.28 8.96 -11.19
CA ARG A 234 1.13 10.15 -11.22
C ARG A 234 0.47 11.14 -10.28
N TYR A 235 0.87 11.07 -9.03
CA TYR A 235 0.51 12.10 -8.06
C TYR A 235 1.13 13.43 -8.46
N ASP A 236 0.56 14.51 -7.95
CA ASP A 236 1.18 15.82 -8.06
C ASP A 236 2.62 15.74 -7.54
N PRO A 237 3.61 16.24 -8.29
CA PRO A 237 5.00 16.16 -7.87
C PRO A 237 5.22 17.02 -6.64
N PHE A 238 6.07 16.55 -5.74
CA PHE A 238 6.54 17.31 -4.60
C PHE A 238 7.42 18.46 -5.09
N ILE A 239 7.22 19.65 -4.54
CA ILE A 239 8.00 20.85 -4.88
C ILE A 239 8.97 21.15 -3.73
N THR A 240 10.27 21.06 -4.01
CA THR A 240 11.33 21.41 -3.04
C THR A 240 11.35 22.91 -2.72
N PRO A 241 12.05 23.32 -1.64
CA PRO A 241 12.37 24.73 -1.39
C PRO A 241 13.10 25.43 -2.55
N GLU A 242 13.88 24.69 -3.33
CA GLU A 242 14.56 25.18 -4.54
C GLU A 242 13.65 25.21 -5.79
N ASN A 243 12.34 25.02 -5.62
CA ASN A 243 11.33 25.00 -6.67
C ASN A 243 11.53 23.89 -7.73
N LYS A 244 12.27 22.82 -7.39
CA LYS A 244 12.39 21.61 -8.20
C LYS A 244 11.19 20.70 -8.00
N ARG A 245 10.66 20.14 -9.09
CA ARG A 245 9.59 19.13 -9.10
C ARG A 245 10.20 17.75 -8.97
N ILE A 246 9.78 16.99 -7.97
CA ILE A 246 10.26 15.63 -7.70
C ILE A 246 9.09 14.65 -7.75
N ASP A 247 9.29 13.52 -8.42
CA ASP A 247 8.43 12.35 -8.28
C ASP A 247 8.93 11.51 -7.09
N LEU A 248 8.32 11.74 -5.93
CA LEU A 248 8.67 11.03 -4.69
C LEU A 248 8.41 9.53 -4.78
N LYS A 249 7.35 9.10 -5.48
CA LYS A 249 7.01 7.68 -5.63
C LYS A 249 8.03 6.96 -6.51
N LEU A 250 8.45 7.57 -7.61
CA LEU A 250 9.49 7.01 -8.48
C LEU A 250 10.85 6.94 -7.77
N SER A 251 11.22 8.03 -7.08
CA SER A 251 12.43 8.10 -6.25
C SER A 251 12.41 7.03 -5.15
N PHE A 252 11.25 6.81 -4.53
CA PHE A 252 11.06 5.77 -3.53
C PHE A 252 11.16 4.35 -4.12
N ALA A 253 10.59 4.12 -5.30
CA ALA A 253 10.70 2.83 -5.98
C ALA A 253 12.17 2.47 -6.27
N ARG A 254 12.97 3.45 -6.72
CA ARG A 254 14.42 3.27 -6.89
C ARG A 254 15.12 3.03 -5.56
N ALA A 255 14.85 3.84 -4.54
CA ALA A 255 15.44 3.70 -3.21
C ALA A 255 15.22 2.28 -2.64
N ARG A 256 14.02 1.71 -2.80
CA ARG A 256 13.71 0.34 -2.40
C ARG A 256 14.54 -0.70 -3.12
N LEU A 257 14.71 -0.55 -4.43
CA LEU A 257 15.49 -1.48 -5.26
C LEU A 257 16.99 -1.39 -4.92
N GLU A 258 17.53 -0.18 -4.75
CA GLU A 258 18.92 0.02 -4.34
C GLU A 258 19.17 -0.53 -2.93
N GLU A 259 18.27 -0.27 -1.98
CA GLU A 259 18.44 -0.74 -0.60
C GLU A 259 18.31 -2.26 -0.48
N ALA A 260 17.52 -2.90 -1.34
CA ALA A 260 17.42 -4.36 -1.42
C ALA A 260 18.53 -5.02 -2.26
N GLY A 261 19.45 -4.25 -2.87
CA GLY A 261 20.47 -4.79 -3.77
C GLY A 261 19.90 -5.41 -5.06
N LEU A 262 18.77 -4.88 -5.54
CA LEU A 262 18.05 -5.38 -6.72
C LEU A 262 18.11 -4.44 -7.91
N TRP A 263 18.74 -3.26 -7.77
CA TRP A 263 18.67 -2.21 -8.77
C TRP A 263 19.27 -2.61 -10.12
N GLU A 264 20.47 -3.18 -10.12
CA GLU A 264 21.18 -3.59 -11.34
C GLU A 264 20.44 -4.71 -12.08
N GLU A 265 19.89 -5.68 -11.33
CA GLU A 265 19.06 -6.75 -11.88
C GLU A 265 17.76 -6.20 -12.47
N PHE A 266 17.12 -5.27 -11.77
CA PHE A 266 15.91 -4.62 -12.27
C PHE A 266 16.21 -3.81 -13.55
N GLN A 267 17.31 -3.07 -13.60
CA GLN A 267 17.74 -2.34 -14.81
C GLN A 267 17.95 -3.28 -16.01
N ALA A 268 18.53 -4.46 -15.79
CA ALA A 268 18.67 -5.47 -16.84
C ALA A 268 17.32 -6.03 -17.31
N LYS A 269 16.33 -6.17 -16.42
CA LYS A 269 14.95 -6.51 -16.79
C LYS A 269 14.31 -5.40 -17.64
N LEU A 270 14.47 -4.14 -17.25
CA LEU A 270 13.89 -3.00 -17.95
C LEU A 270 14.37 -2.91 -19.41
N SER A 271 15.65 -3.20 -19.67
CA SER A 271 16.22 -3.13 -21.02
C SER A 271 15.73 -4.23 -21.95
N THR A 272 15.17 -5.32 -21.41
CA THR A 272 14.73 -6.50 -22.17
C THR A 272 13.22 -6.69 -22.21
N SER A 273 12.45 -6.00 -21.37
CA SER A 273 10.99 -6.11 -21.32
C SER A 273 10.29 -5.04 -22.15
N ASP A 274 9.33 -5.47 -22.97
CA ASP A 274 8.45 -4.61 -23.74
C ASP A 274 7.43 -3.83 -22.89
N LYS A 275 7.18 -4.27 -21.65
CA LYS A 275 6.22 -3.67 -20.70
C LYS A 275 6.75 -2.41 -20.01
N TYR A 276 8.06 -2.25 -19.95
CA TYR A 276 8.70 -1.15 -19.23
C TYR A 276 9.30 -0.12 -20.18
N ASP A 277 9.44 1.11 -19.69
CA ASP A 277 10.05 2.22 -20.42
C ASP A 277 11.47 2.50 -19.88
N PRO A 278 12.52 2.08 -20.60
CA PRO A 278 13.91 2.34 -20.20
C PRO A 278 14.21 3.84 -20.06
N SER A 279 13.50 4.71 -20.80
CA SER A 279 13.71 6.16 -20.72
C SER A 279 13.14 6.79 -19.44
N SER A 280 12.38 6.03 -18.65
CA SER A 280 11.88 6.46 -17.35
C SER A 280 12.91 6.28 -16.22
N VAL A 281 14.02 5.56 -16.47
CA VAL A 281 15.10 5.33 -15.49
C VAL A 281 16.06 6.51 -15.44
N GLY A 282 16.51 6.88 -14.24
CA GLY A 282 17.56 7.88 -14.06
C GLY A 282 17.07 9.33 -14.13
N LYS A 283 15.74 9.52 -14.13
CA LYS A 283 15.10 10.83 -13.98
C LYS A 283 14.94 11.23 -12.51
N GLU A 284 15.19 10.31 -11.58
CA GLU A 284 15.12 10.57 -10.15
C GLU A 284 16.35 11.36 -9.69
N ASP A 285 16.14 12.28 -8.74
CA ASP A 285 17.23 12.99 -8.09
C ASP A 285 17.99 12.02 -7.14
N PRO A 286 19.30 11.78 -7.35
CA PRO A 286 20.09 10.88 -6.52
C PRO A 286 20.10 11.25 -5.03
N GLU A 287 19.99 12.53 -4.68
CA GLU A 287 19.96 12.96 -3.28
C GLU A 287 18.63 12.58 -2.62
N VAL A 288 17.53 12.66 -3.35
CA VAL A 288 16.21 12.20 -2.89
C VAL A 288 16.19 10.69 -2.72
N VAL A 289 16.78 9.95 -3.66
CA VAL A 289 16.91 8.50 -3.56
C VAL A 289 17.70 8.13 -2.31
N GLU A 290 18.84 8.77 -2.05
CA GLU A 290 19.65 8.49 -0.86
C GLU A 290 18.95 8.88 0.44
N PHE A 291 18.22 9.99 0.47
CA PHE A 291 17.36 10.35 1.61
C PHE A 291 16.34 9.25 1.93
N LEU A 292 15.62 8.77 0.92
CA LEU A 292 14.63 7.71 1.07
C LEU A 292 15.26 6.37 1.46
N ARG A 293 16.50 6.09 1.03
CA ARG A 293 17.27 4.92 1.49
C ARG A 293 17.64 5.00 2.96
N LEU A 294 18.09 6.16 3.43
CA LEU A 294 18.32 6.37 4.86
C LEU A 294 17.03 6.21 5.66
N ALA A 295 15.91 6.75 5.17
CA ALA A 295 14.60 6.58 5.77
C ALA A 295 14.17 5.10 5.84
N LEU A 296 14.38 4.32 4.77
CA LEU A 296 14.15 2.87 4.72
C LEU A 296 15.02 2.10 5.73
N ARG A 297 16.31 2.44 5.84
CA ARG A 297 17.22 1.83 6.82
C ARG A 297 16.72 2.03 8.23
N GLY A 298 16.34 3.25 8.57
CA GLY A 298 15.81 3.60 9.88
C GLY A 298 14.49 2.88 10.18
N SER A 299 13.55 2.90 9.24
CA SER A 299 12.25 2.24 9.43
C SER A 299 12.35 0.71 9.55
N GLY A 300 13.35 0.09 8.89
CA GLY A 300 13.60 -1.35 8.95
C GLY A 300 14.15 -1.88 10.29
N LYS A 301 14.54 -1.01 11.23
CA LYS A 301 15.06 -1.42 12.56
C LYS A 301 13.96 -1.68 13.58
N TYR A 302 12.75 -1.19 13.36
CA TYR A 302 11.66 -1.40 14.30
C TYR A 302 11.18 -2.85 14.28
N PRO A 303 11.25 -3.58 15.41
CA PRO A 303 10.81 -4.96 15.47
C PRO A 303 9.30 -5.02 15.29
N ARG A 304 8.89 -5.70 14.23
CA ARG A 304 7.50 -5.86 13.84
C ARG A 304 7.12 -7.31 14.09
N ALA A 305 6.12 -7.53 14.96
CA ALA A 305 5.67 -8.85 15.40
C ALA A 305 5.32 -9.79 14.21
N PRO A 306 5.38 -11.11 14.42
CA PRO A 306 6.23 -12.03 13.67
C PRO A 306 5.95 -12.05 12.16
N GLN A 307 7.06 -11.93 11.43
CA GLN A 307 7.19 -12.29 10.03
C GLN A 307 6.73 -13.73 9.80
N GLU A 308 6.06 -13.92 8.66
CA GLU A 308 5.70 -15.20 8.05
C GLU A 308 4.35 -15.79 8.47
N TRP A 309 3.33 -15.43 7.69
CA TRP A 309 2.31 -16.41 7.32
C TRP A 309 3.03 -17.58 6.62
N LYS A 310 3.20 -18.70 7.34
CA LYS A 310 3.64 -19.93 6.70
C LYS A 310 2.43 -20.50 5.94
N PRO A 311 2.52 -20.65 4.61
CA PRO A 311 1.40 -21.04 3.75
C PRO A 311 0.81 -22.41 4.08
#